data_AF-A0A2V8V8V6-F1
#
_entry.id   AF-A0A2V8V8V6-F1
#
_cell.length_a   1.000
_cell.length_b   1.000
_cell.length_c   1.000
_cell.angle_alpha   90.00
_cell.angle_beta   90.00
_cell.angle_gamma   90.00
#
_symmetry.space_group_name_H-M   'P 1'
#
loop_
_entity.id
_entity.type
_entity.pdbx_description
1 polymer ?
#
loop_
_entity_poly.entity_id
_entity_poly.type
_entity_poly.pdbx_seq_one_letter_code
_entity_poly.pdbx_strand_id
1 'polypeptide(L)'
;MWEPMLPTDWGPPSTATLARVHDARVAQFWDRGHALSKSLGGPEHAPKGSRVDKIQFEMGRYIWDFVAIYPPGSETPSFTGAPIVSVVSNVHEEVARLARD
;
A
#
# COMPACT_ATOMS: atom_id res chain seq x y z
N MET A 1 -2.45 3.52 3.71
CA MET A 1 -1.17 4.26 3.84
C MET A 1 -0.62 4.43 2.44
N TRP A 2 -0.33 5.65 1.99
CA TRP A 2 0.23 5.90 0.66
C TRP A 2 1.28 7.00 0.77
N GLU A 3 2.45 6.76 0.20
CA GLU A 3 3.54 7.74 0.12
C GLU A 3 4.30 7.55 -1.21
N PRO A 4 4.47 8.59 -2.03
CA PRO A 4 5.41 8.55 -3.14
C PRO A 4 6.83 8.63 -2.59
N MET A 5 7.62 7.56 -2.72
CA MET A 5 9.00 7.57 -2.27
C MET A 5 9.87 8.39 -3.22
N LEU A 6 10.10 9.63 -2.87
CA LEU A 6 11.04 10.48 -3.60
C LEU A 6 12.44 10.25 -3.03
N PRO A 7 13.52 10.39 -3.83
CA PRO A 7 14.88 10.43 -3.31
C PRO A 7 15.09 11.46 -2.18
N THR A 8 14.17 12.42 -2.08
CA THR A 8 14.11 13.49 -1.08
C THR A 8 13.18 13.18 0.11
N ASP A 9 12.75 11.93 0.30
CA ASP A 9 11.92 11.50 1.43
C ASP A 9 12.75 11.40 2.73
N TRP A 10 13.43 12.50 3.06
CA TRP A 10 14.29 12.64 4.25
C TRP A 10 13.50 13.07 5.49
N GLY A 11 12.23 13.40 5.31
CA GLY A 11 11.35 13.93 6.34
C GLY A 11 9.88 13.74 5.96
N PRO A 12 8.97 13.84 6.93
CA PRO A 12 7.56 13.57 6.71
C PRO A 12 6.95 14.57 5.72
N PRO A 13 5.89 14.15 5.00
CA PRO A 13 5.18 15.02 4.07
C PRO A 13 4.60 16.24 4.81
N SER A 14 4.62 17.40 4.14
CA SER A 14 4.06 18.64 4.69
C SER A 14 2.54 18.52 4.91
N THR A 15 1.99 19.37 5.79
CA THR A 15 0.52 19.48 5.98
C THR A 15 -0.22 19.73 4.68
N ALA A 16 0.35 20.53 3.77
CA ALA A 16 -0.24 20.79 2.46
C ALA A 16 -0.27 19.54 1.56
N THR A 17 0.74 18.67 1.66
CA THR A 17 0.77 17.39 0.95
C THR A 17 -0.30 16.44 1.51
N LEU A 18 -0.36 16.28 2.83
CA LEU A 18 -1.35 15.44 3.49
C LEU A 18 -2.78 15.91 3.21
N ALA A 19 -3.01 17.22 3.12
CA ALA A 19 -4.33 17.79 2.86
C ALA A 19 -4.91 17.42 1.49
N ARG A 20 -4.13 16.86 0.55
CA ARG A 20 -4.63 16.43 -0.76
C ARG A 20 -5.60 15.25 -0.67
N VAL A 21 -5.53 14.46 0.40
CA VAL A 21 -6.48 13.39 0.69
C VAL A 21 -7.49 13.92 1.70
N HIS A 22 -8.68 14.28 1.21
CA HIS A 22 -9.72 14.92 2.02
C HIS A 22 -10.69 13.94 2.72
N ASP A 23 -10.58 12.63 2.47
CA ASP A 23 -11.47 11.64 3.08
C ASP A 23 -11.13 11.45 4.56
N ALA A 24 -12.05 11.85 5.44
CA ALA A 24 -11.87 11.79 6.89
C ALA A 24 -11.71 10.37 7.46
N ARG A 25 -12.03 9.33 6.67
CA ARG A 25 -11.81 7.93 7.05
C ARG A 25 -10.39 7.47 6.78
N VAL A 26 -9.60 8.26 6.05
CA VAL A 26 -8.22 7.93 5.71
C VAL A 26 -7.27 8.49 6.75
N ALA A 27 -6.45 7.61 7.31
CA ALA A 27 -5.28 7.98 8.09
C ALA A 27 -4.01 7.89 7.21
N GLN A 28 -3.17 8.92 7.31
CA GLN A 28 -1.89 9.00 6.61
C GLN A 28 -0.76 8.95 7.64
N PHE A 29 0.24 8.12 7.38
CA PHE A 29 1.41 7.92 8.23
C PHE A 29 2.66 7.96 7.36
N TRP A 30 3.73 8.54 7.88
CA TRP A 30 5.06 8.54 7.25
C TRP A 30 5.80 7.25 7.59
N ASP A 31 6.23 6.48 6.59
CA ASP A 31 7.02 5.26 6.81
C ASP A 31 8.52 5.58 6.89
N ARG A 32 8.93 6.19 8.01
CA ARG A 32 10.32 6.64 8.21
C ARG A 32 11.31 5.50 7.97
N GLY A 33 12.20 5.68 6.99
CA GLY A 33 13.23 4.69 6.68
C GLY A 33 12.67 3.40 6.07
N HIS A 34 11.42 3.44 5.62
CA HIS A 34 10.71 2.39 4.91
C HIS A 34 10.59 1.10 5.73
N ALA A 35 10.33 1.24 7.04
CA ALA A 35 10.32 0.12 7.98
C ALA A 35 9.15 -0.82 7.68
N LEU A 36 7.96 -0.28 7.40
CA LEU A 36 6.78 -1.06 7.04
C LEU A 36 6.95 -1.70 5.66
N SER A 37 7.41 -0.95 4.65
CA SER A 37 7.66 -1.52 3.33
C SER A 37 8.69 -2.66 3.35
N LYS A 38 9.69 -2.60 4.24
CA LYS A 38 10.65 -3.70 4.46
C LYS A 38 10.00 -4.89 5.16
N SER A 39 9.18 -4.68 6.19
CA SER A 39 8.54 -5.78 6.92
C SER A 39 7.52 -6.54 6.08
N LEU A 40 6.84 -5.85 5.15
CA LEU A 40 5.90 -6.46 4.21
C LEU A 40 6.59 -7.21 3.06
N GLY A 41 7.92 -7.19 3.02
CA GLY A 41 8.70 -8.14 2.23
C GLY A 41 9.18 -7.64 0.87
N GLY A 42 9.23 -6.33 0.61
CA GLY A 42 9.91 -5.83 -0.59
C GLY A 42 9.53 -6.54 -1.93
N PRO A 43 10.34 -6.40 -2.97
CA PRO A 43 10.08 -6.98 -4.30
C PRO A 43 10.31 -8.49 -4.40
N GLU A 44 10.89 -9.12 -3.38
CA GLU A 44 10.99 -10.58 -3.29
C GLU A 44 9.63 -11.27 -3.12
N HIS A 45 8.58 -10.53 -2.70
CA HIS A 45 7.19 -11.02 -2.62
C HIS A 45 6.31 -10.59 -3.80
N ALA A 46 6.85 -9.86 -4.79
CA ALA A 46 6.09 -9.47 -5.98
C ALA A 46 5.91 -10.66 -6.95
N PRO A 47 4.71 -10.87 -7.55
CA PRO A 47 4.51 -11.92 -8.54
C PRO A 47 5.43 -11.72 -9.76
N LYS A 48 6.29 -12.71 -10.05
CA LYS A 48 7.19 -12.65 -11.22
C LYS A 48 6.39 -12.85 -12.52
N GLY A 49 6.55 -11.95 -13.51
CA GLY A 49 6.23 -12.23 -14.91
C GLY A 49 4.98 -11.58 -15.52
N SER A 50 4.51 -10.44 -14.98
CA SER A 50 3.46 -9.63 -15.61
C SER A 50 4.10 -8.46 -16.38
N ARG A 51 3.50 -7.97 -17.47
CA ARG A 51 3.95 -6.77 -18.25
C ARG A 51 4.21 -5.51 -17.41
N VAL A 52 3.83 -5.53 -16.13
CA VAL A 52 4.19 -4.60 -15.06
C VAL A 52 5.68 -4.66 -14.66
N ASP A 53 6.47 -5.57 -15.23
CA ASP A 53 7.93 -5.66 -15.03
C ASP A 53 8.67 -4.38 -15.44
N LYS A 54 8.06 -3.46 -16.21
CA LYS A 54 8.63 -2.13 -16.52
C LYS A 54 8.37 -1.04 -15.49
N ILE A 55 7.43 -1.24 -14.55
CA ILE A 55 7.30 -0.39 -13.34
C ILE A 55 8.24 -0.93 -12.24
N GLN A 56 9.23 -1.76 -12.61
CA GLN A 56 10.48 -1.84 -11.88
C GLN A 56 11.32 -0.57 -12.15
N PHE A 57 10.78 0.62 -11.84
CA PHE A 57 11.63 1.77 -11.57
C PHE A 57 12.47 1.38 -10.38
N GLU A 58 13.79 1.12 -10.52
CA GLU A 58 14.92 1.08 -9.55
C GLU A 58 14.69 0.68 -8.05
N MET A 59 13.48 0.33 -7.67
CA MET A 59 12.85 0.23 -6.37
C MET A 59 12.68 -1.24 -6.00
N GLY A 60 13.59 -2.09 -6.51
CA GLY A 60 13.72 -3.53 -6.24
C GLY A 60 13.89 -3.91 -4.76
N ARG A 61 13.61 -2.98 -3.82
CA ARG A 61 13.68 -3.11 -2.36
C ARG A 61 12.42 -2.67 -1.60
N TYR A 62 11.43 -2.01 -2.22
CA TYR A 62 10.27 -1.46 -1.50
C TYR A 62 8.94 -1.73 -2.21
N ILE A 63 7.89 -2.00 -1.43
CA ILE A 63 6.52 -2.17 -1.92
C ILE A 63 5.84 -0.81 -2.01
N TRP A 64 5.39 -0.43 -3.21
CA TRP A 64 4.75 0.86 -3.50
C TRP A 64 3.23 0.80 -3.57
N ASP A 65 2.67 -0.34 -4.03
CA ASP A 65 1.25 -0.53 -4.27
C ASP A 65 0.76 -1.79 -3.59
N PHE A 66 0.40 -1.68 -2.31
CA PHE A 66 -0.11 -2.79 -1.52
C PHE A 66 -1.39 -2.42 -0.80
N VAL A 67 -2.31 -3.38 -0.76
CA VAL A 67 -3.55 -3.30 -0.01
C VAL A 67 -3.63 -4.50 0.92
N ALA A 68 -4.06 -4.24 2.15
CA ALA A 68 -4.47 -5.25 3.10
C ALA A 68 -5.80 -4.85 3.72
N ILE A 69 -6.70 -5.81 3.89
CA ILE A 69 -8.01 -5.62 4.51
C ILE A 69 -8.04 -6.45 5.79
N TYR A 70 -8.30 -5.79 6.92
CA TYR A 70 -8.35 -6.39 8.25
C TYR A 70 -9.80 -6.44 8.72
N PRO A 71 -10.34 -7.61 9.09
CA PRO A 71 -11.62 -7.71 9.75
C PRO A 71 -11.64 -6.93 11.08
N PRO A 72 -12.82 -6.49 11.56
CA PRO A 72 -12.93 -5.83 12.86
C PRO A 72 -12.28 -6.65 13.99
N GLY A 73 -11.34 -6.03 14.71
CA GLY A 73 -10.63 -6.65 15.83
C GLY A 73 -9.52 -7.65 15.46
N SER A 74 -9.23 -7.84 14.17
CA SER A 74 -8.17 -8.75 13.72
C SER A 74 -6.86 -8.01 13.46
N GLU A 75 -5.75 -8.56 13.95
CA GLU A 75 -4.39 -8.14 13.58
C GLU A 75 -3.87 -8.85 12.33
N THR A 76 -4.64 -9.79 11.78
CA THR A 76 -4.31 -10.52 10.55
C THR A 76 -5.24 -10.08 9.42
N PRO A 77 -4.71 -9.78 8.22
CA PRO A 77 -5.54 -9.38 7.10
C PRO A 77 -6.31 -10.59 6.52
N SER A 78 -7.57 -10.41 6.17
CA SER A 78 -8.36 -11.39 5.41
C SER A 78 -8.04 -11.37 3.92
N PHE A 79 -7.49 -10.24 3.44
CA PHE A 79 -7.06 -10.07 2.07
C PHE A 79 -5.80 -9.23 2.00
N THR A 80 -4.88 -9.62 1.12
CA THR A 80 -3.71 -8.82 0.74
C THR A 80 -3.53 -8.86 -0.76
N GLY A 81 -3.06 -7.78 -1.38
CA GLY A 81 -2.79 -7.77 -2.82
C GLY A 81 -1.85 -6.65 -3.27
N ALA A 82 -1.15 -6.91 -4.37
CA ALA A 82 -0.25 -5.97 -5.03
C ALA A 82 0.00 -6.37 -6.50
N PRO A 83 0.23 -5.42 -7.42
CA PRO A 83 -0.07 -4.00 -7.26
C PRO A 83 -1.59 -3.76 -7.19
N ILE A 84 -2.03 -2.70 -6.49
CA ILE A 84 -3.46 -2.39 -6.31
C ILE A 84 -4.22 -2.37 -7.65
N VAL A 85 -3.62 -1.82 -8.71
CA VAL A 85 -4.23 -1.72 -10.03
C VAL A 85 -4.62 -3.07 -10.65
N SER A 86 -3.95 -4.16 -10.27
CA SER A 86 -4.30 -5.50 -10.77
C SER A 86 -5.26 -6.27 -9.88
N VAL A 87 -5.54 -5.77 -8.66
CA VAL A 87 -6.40 -6.45 -7.68
C VAL A 87 -7.61 -5.63 -7.22
N VAL A 88 -7.85 -4.46 -7.82
CA VAL A 88 -8.92 -3.52 -7.42
C VAL A 88 -10.30 -4.17 -7.36
N SER A 89 -10.64 -5.04 -8.31
CA SER A 89 -11.95 -5.72 -8.31
C SER A 89 -12.11 -6.61 -7.08
N ASN A 90 -11.09 -7.41 -6.76
CA ASN A 90 -11.08 -8.28 -5.58
C ASN A 90 -11.10 -7.48 -4.27
N VAL A 91 -10.44 -6.32 -4.24
CA VAL A 91 -10.52 -5.39 -3.09
C VAL A 91 -11.95 -4.95 -2.86
N HIS A 92 -12.66 -4.51 -3.90
CA HIS A 92 -14.05 -4.08 -3.77
C HIS A 92 -14.97 -5.21 -3.31
N GLU A 93 -14.77 -6.41 -3.84
CA GLU A 93 -15.52 -7.61 -3.45
C GLU A 93 -15.31 -7.95 -1.97
N GLU A 94 -14.07 -7.93 -1.49
CA GLU A 94 -13.75 -8.24 -0.10
C GLU A 94 -14.28 -7.19 0.88
N VAL A 95 -14.14 -5.90 0.55
CA VAL A 95 -14.72 -4.81 1.36
C VAL A 95 -16.24 -4.97 1.43
N ALA A 96 -16.89 -5.27 0.30
CA ALA A 96 -18.33 -5.48 0.27
C ALA A 96 -18.76 -6.72 1.08
N ARG A 97 -17.92 -7.76 1.12
CA ARG A 97 -18.16 -8.97 1.93
C ARG A 97 -18.14 -8.65 3.42
N LEU A 98 -17.08 -8.00 3.90
CA LEU A 98 -16.93 -7.65 5.32
C LEU A 98 -17.96 -6.63 5.81
N ALA A 99 -18.48 -5.77 4.92
CA ALA A 99 -19.53 -4.82 5.30
C ALA A 99 -20.91 -5.47 5.52
N ARG A 100 -21.07 -6.76 5.20
CA ARG A 100 -22.32 -7.52 5.37
C ARG A 100 -22.31 -8.42 6.63
N ASP A 101 -21.14 -8.61 7.24
CA ASP A 101 -20.92 -9.40 8.45
C ASP A 101 -21.01 -8.51 9.71
#